data_AF-A0A537M3W9-F1
#
_entry.id   AF-A0A537M3W9-F1
#
_cell.length_a   1.000
_cell.length_b   1.000
_cell.length_c   1.000
_cell.angle_alpha   90.00
_cell.angle_beta   90.00
_cell.angle_gamma   90.00
#
_symmetry.space_group_name_H-M   'P 1'
#
loop_
_entity.id
_entity.type
_entity.pdbx_description
1 polymer ?
#
loop_
_entity_poly.entity_id
_entity_poly.type
_entity_poly.pdbx_seq_one_letter_code
_entity_poly.pdbx_strand_id
1 'polypeptide(L)'
;MKLLPAIALLLASSAATAAEAPAEYPSAVQTFLDVCVTGELSVAAREAALQAGGWTPVAEPTLDVPAFGISKAIEKNFNYSKPVSVREWTKSVDGAPVQAVLATFPADRRYPNLCALTFPDVKAAWPYRDAFDAGVKALGLKGKSTDLPHYFEYSGKLGADKKPARAEIFSRSQATGEKNSMHLYIAF
;
A
#
# COMPACT_ATOMS: atom_id res chain seq x y z
N MET A 1 45.97 -33.37 -35.81
CA MET A 1 45.08 -33.71 -34.67
C MET A 1 45.34 -32.66 -33.59
N LYS A 2 44.43 -31.87 -33.02
CA LYS A 2 42.98 -31.64 -33.14
C LYS A 2 42.79 -30.14 -32.85
N LEU A 3 42.07 -29.42 -33.72
CA LEU A 3 41.56 -28.07 -33.43
C LEU A 3 40.29 -28.24 -32.58
N LEU A 4 40.23 -27.62 -31.40
CA LEU A 4 39.02 -27.49 -30.61
C LEU A 4 38.43 -26.09 -30.87
N PRO A 5 37.16 -25.97 -31.30
CA PRO A 5 36.52 -24.68 -31.39
C PRO A 5 36.09 -24.22 -29.99
N ALA A 6 36.49 -23.01 -29.61
CA ALA A 6 35.94 -22.32 -28.46
C ALA A 6 34.50 -21.90 -28.79
N ILE A 7 33.53 -22.58 -28.18
CA ILE A 7 32.12 -22.16 -28.22
C ILE A 7 32.01 -20.95 -27.30
N ALA A 8 31.95 -19.76 -27.88
CA ALA A 8 31.56 -18.54 -27.18
C ALA A 8 30.06 -18.65 -26.85
N LEU A 9 29.73 -18.92 -25.58
CA LEU A 9 28.38 -18.71 -25.08
C LEU A 9 28.10 -17.20 -25.13
N LEU A 10 27.38 -16.75 -26.15
CA LEU A 10 26.68 -15.47 -26.10
C LEU A 10 25.56 -15.61 -25.06
N LEU A 11 25.83 -15.18 -23.84
CA LEU A 11 24.81 -14.83 -22.87
C LEU A 11 24.05 -13.63 -23.45
N ALA A 12 22.89 -13.89 -24.03
CA ALA A 12 21.92 -12.86 -24.32
C ALA A 12 21.42 -12.30 -22.98
N SER A 13 22.11 -11.28 -22.47
CA SER A 13 21.60 -10.43 -21.41
C SER A 13 20.31 -9.81 -21.90
N SER A 14 19.19 -10.43 -21.55
CA SER A 14 17.87 -9.82 -21.67
C SER A 14 17.90 -8.64 -20.70
N ALA A 15 18.22 -7.45 -21.22
CA ALA A 15 18.05 -6.21 -20.49
C ALA A 15 16.55 -6.10 -20.22
N ALA A 16 16.14 -6.49 -19.01
CA ALA A 16 14.83 -6.16 -18.50
C ALA A 16 14.77 -4.63 -18.46
N THR A 17 14.12 -4.04 -19.45
CA THR A 17 13.73 -2.63 -19.41
C THR A 17 12.82 -2.50 -18.20
N ALA A 18 13.35 -1.94 -17.11
CA ALA A 18 12.54 -1.54 -15.97
C ALA A 18 11.43 -0.64 -16.51
N ALA A 19 10.18 -1.08 -16.36
CA ALA A 19 9.04 -0.32 -16.83
C ALA A 19 9.06 1.06 -16.15
N GLU A 20 9.03 2.12 -16.95
CA GLU A 20 8.96 3.49 -16.45
C GLU A 20 7.63 3.66 -15.71
N ALA A 21 7.68 4.23 -14.49
CA ALA A 21 6.47 4.46 -13.71
C ALA A 21 5.53 5.44 -14.44
N PRO A 22 4.22 5.17 -14.49
CA PRO A 22 3.28 6.07 -15.14
C PRO A 22 3.19 7.39 -14.37
N ALA A 23 2.83 8.47 -15.06
CA ALA A 23 2.65 9.79 -14.43
C ALA A 23 1.57 9.78 -13.33
N GLU A 24 0.56 8.93 -13.49
CA GLU A 24 -0.54 8.68 -12.56
C GLU A 24 -0.98 7.22 -12.66
N TYR A 25 -1.71 6.73 -11.65
CA TYR A 25 -2.22 5.37 -11.55
C TYR A 25 -3.77 5.37 -11.56
N PRO A 26 -4.42 5.39 -12.73
CA PRO A 26 -5.88 5.46 -12.82
C PRO A 26 -6.61 4.39 -11.98
N SER A 27 -5.98 3.24 -11.77
CA SER A 27 -6.56 2.14 -10.99
C SER A 27 -6.16 2.12 -9.51
N ALA A 28 -5.34 3.08 -9.02
CA ALA A 28 -4.77 3.03 -7.66
C ALA A 28 -5.82 2.91 -6.56
N VAL A 29 -6.84 3.78 -6.60
CA VAL A 29 -7.89 3.79 -5.57
C VAL A 29 -8.72 2.52 -5.64
N GLN A 30 -9.15 2.10 -6.83
CA GLN A 30 -9.97 0.89 -6.96
C GLN A 30 -9.18 -0.36 -6.51
N THR A 31 -7.90 -0.46 -6.88
CA THR A 31 -7.01 -1.53 -6.45
C THR A 31 -6.88 -1.55 -4.92
N PHE A 32 -6.71 -0.38 -4.30
CA PHE A 32 -6.71 -0.26 -2.83
C PHE A 32 -8.03 -0.70 -2.22
N LEU A 33 -9.17 -0.30 -2.79
CA LEU A 33 -10.48 -0.67 -2.28
C LEU A 33 -10.67 -2.19 -2.35
N ASP A 34 -10.37 -2.81 -3.49
CA ASP A 34 -10.53 -4.26 -3.69
C ASP A 34 -9.68 -5.08 -2.72
N VAL A 35 -8.42 -4.65 -2.53
CA VAL A 35 -7.45 -5.36 -1.69
C VAL A 35 -7.71 -5.11 -0.20
N CYS A 36 -7.85 -3.85 0.20
CA CYS A 36 -7.78 -3.46 1.61
C CYS A 36 -9.13 -3.13 2.25
N VAL A 37 -10.20 -2.88 1.47
CA VAL A 37 -11.43 -2.30 2.00
C VAL A 37 -12.67 -3.16 1.76
N THR A 38 -12.88 -3.63 0.53
CA THR A 38 -14.10 -4.33 0.11
C THR A 38 -14.25 -5.65 0.86
N GLY A 39 -15.40 -5.86 1.50
CA GLY A 39 -15.70 -7.08 2.27
C GLY A 39 -15.37 -6.94 3.76
N GLU A 40 -15.12 -8.07 4.43
CA GLU A 40 -14.81 -8.09 5.86
C GLU A 40 -13.42 -7.48 6.14
N LEU A 41 -13.32 -6.59 7.15
CA LEU A 41 -12.04 -6.05 7.60
C LEU A 41 -11.39 -6.97 8.64
N SER A 42 -10.75 -8.02 8.14
CA SER A 42 -9.93 -8.95 8.92
C SER A 42 -8.68 -9.34 8.14
N VAL A 43 -7.61 -9.73 8.85
CA VAL A 43 -6.33 -10.14 8.23
C VAL A 43 -6.54 -11.25 7.20
N ALA A 44 -7.33 -12.27 7.56
CA ALA A 44 -7.62 -13.39 6.66
C ALA A 44 -8.36 -12.96 5.39
N ALA A 45 -9.34 -12.06 5.50
CA ALA A 45 -10.07 -11.54 4.34
C ALA A 45 -9.17 -10.69 3.43
N ARG A 46 -8.26 -9.88 3.99
CA ARG A 46 -7.32 -9.07 3.19
C ARG A 46 -6.28 -9.93 2.48
N GLU A 47 -5.77 -10.94 3.17
CA GLU A 47 -4.88 -11.92 2.55
C GLU A 47 -5.57 -12.69 1.41
N ALA A 48 -6.80 -13.15 1.62
CA ALA A 48 -7.57 -13.82 0.58
C ALA A 48 -7.81 -12.90 -0.63
N ALA A 49 -8.09 -11.62 -0.41
CA ALA A 49 -8.23 -10.62 -1.48
C ALA A 49 -6.92 -10.43 -2.27
N LEU A 50 -5.77 -10.39 -1.59
CA LEU A 50 -4.45 -10.34 -2.23
C LEU A 50 -4.19 -11.58 -3.09
N GLN A 51 -4.46 -12.76 -2.55
CA GLN A 51 -4.29 -14.03 -3.27
C GLN A 51 -5.20 -14.11 -4.51
N ALA A 52 -6.50 -13.79 -4.36
CA ALA A 52 -7.45 -13.76 -5.46
C ALA A 52 -7.12 -12.68 -6.50
N GLY A 53 -6.54 -11.57 -6.06
CA GLY A 53 -6.09 -10.48 -6.92
C GLY A 53 -4.80 -10.76 -7.70
N GLY A 54 -4.21 -11.95 -7.57
CA GLY A 54 -2.97 -12.32 -8.28
C GLY A 54 -1.74 -11.56 -7.78
N TRP A 55 -1.72 -11.19 -6.50
CA TRP A 55 -0.54 -10.58 -5.86
C TRP A 55 0.48 -11.65 -5.49
N THR A 56 1.76 -11.36 -5.74
CA THR A 56 2.86 -12.28 -5.45
C THR A 56 3.47 -11.96 -4.10
N PRO A 57 3.55 -12.91 -3.14
CA PRO A 57 4.21 -12.69 -1.86
C PRO A 57 5.69 -12.31 -2.03
N VAL A 58 6.16 -11.36 -1.23
CA VAL A 58 7.57 -11.01 -1.10
C VAL A 58 8.16 -11.78 0.08
N ALA A 59 9.28 -12.47 -0.13
CA ALA A 59 9.87 -13.36 0.86
C ALA A 59 10.39 -12.62 2.10
N GLU A 60 11.03 -11.46 1.88
CA GLU A 60 11.55 -10.59 2.93
C GLU A 60 10.89 -9.21 2.79
N PRO A 61 9.98 -8.82 3.69
CA PRO A 61 9.35 -7.51 3.65
C PRO A 61 10.37 -6.37 3.69
N THR A 62 10.17 -5.38 2.83
CA THR A 62 11.06 -4.21 2.65
C THR A 62 10.42 -2.91 3.10
N LEU A 63 9.07 -2.86 3.18
CA LEU A 63 8.33 -1.67 3.59
C LEU A 63 8.53 -1.35 5.08
N ASP A 64 8.89 -0.10 5.37
CA ASP A 64 8.95 0.44 6.73
C ASP A 64 7.52 0.74 7.25
N VAL A 65 6.93 -0.23 7.94
CA VAL A 65 5.57 -0.13 8.49
C VAL A 65 5.37 1.09 9.41
N PRO A 66 6.29 1.37 10.37
CA PRO A 66 6.27 2.61 11.13
C PRO A 66 6.13 3.88 10.27
N ALA A 67 6.72 3.90 9.07
CA ALA A 67 6.69 5.04 8.17
C ALA A 67 5.38 5.23 7.38
N PHE A 68 4.36 4.40 7.59
CA PHE A 68 2.98 4.77 7.20
C PHE A 68 2.36 5.80 8.16
N GLY A 69 2.84 5.90 9.41
CA GLY A 69 2.35 6.86 10.40
C GLY A 69 3.01 8.23 10.33
N ILE A 70 2.99 8.91 9.17
CA ILE A 70 3.92 10.02 8.90
C ILE A 70 3.30 11.42 8.74
N SER A 71 1.98 11.61 8.77
CA SER A 71 1.50 13.00 8.85
C SER A 71 1.77 13.56 10.25
N LYS A 72 2.84 14.36 10.39
CA LYS A 72 3.18 15.14 11.60
C LYS A 72 2.00 15.97 12.14
N ALA A 73 0.99 16.24 11.30
CA ALA A 73 -0.25 16.86 11.73
C ALA A 73 -1.06 16.00 12.72
N ILE A 74 -0.81 14.69 12.80
CA ILE A 74 -1.71 13.71 13.44
C ILE A 74 -0.97 12.69 14.34
N GLU A 75 0.37 12.78 14.42
CA GLU A 75 1.32 11.82 15.01
C GLU A 75 1.09 11.41 16.48
N LYS A 76 0.25 12.10 17.27
CA LYS A 76 0.14 11.80 18.71
C LYS A 76 -0.61 10.51 19.08
N ASN A 77 -1.43 9.94 18.18
CA ASN A 77 -2.44 8.95 18.58
C ASN A 77 -2.35 7.56 17.92
N PHE A 78 -1.43 7.35 16.96
CA PHE A 78 -1.52 6.21 16.01
C PHE A 78 -0.20 5.43 15.87
N ASN A 79 0.55 5.29 16.97
CA ASN A 79 1.87 4.67 16.99
C ASN A 79 1.89 3.26 16.33
N TYR A 80 2.31 3.18 15.06
CA TYR A 80 2.55 1.95 14.30
C TYR A 80 3.96 1.38 14.50
N SER A 81 4.65 1.76 15.58
CA SER A 81 5.92 1.11 15.95
C SER A 81 5.66 -0.32 16.43
N LYS A 82 6.62 -1.20 16.14
CA LYS A 82 6.67 -2.59 16.62
C LYS A 82 5.50 -3.45 16.10
N PRO A 83 5.40 -3.67 14.79
CA PRO A 83 4.49 -4.70 14.28
C PRO A 83 4.88 -6.08 14.84
N VAL A 84 3.86 -6.90 15.13
CA VAL A 84 4.01 -8.32 15.52
C VAL A 84 4.22 -9.18 14.30
N SER A 85 3.58 -8.83 13.18
CA SER A 85 3.83 -9.46 11.88
C SER A 85 3.75 -8.43 10.77
N VAL A 86 4.55 -8.65 9.73
CA VAL A 86 4.53 -7.87 8.49
C VAL A 86 4.58 -8.87 7.35
N ARG A 87 3.65 -8.76 6.43
CA ARG A 87 3.62 -9.54 5.20
C ARG A 87 3.49 -8.59 4.03
N GLU A 88 4.26 -8.85 3.00
CA GLU A 88 4.33 -7.99 1.83
C GLU A 88 4.04 -8.80 0.57
N TRP A 89 3.42 -8.13 -0.39
CA TRP A 89 3.16 -8.65 -1.73
C TRP A 89 3.49 -7.60 -2.77
N THR A 90 3.70 -8.02 -4.00
CA THR A 90 3.88 -7.14 -5.15
C THR A 90 3.00 -7.55 -6.32
N LYS A 91 2.58 -6.56 -7.11
CA LYS A 91 1.85 -6.75 -8.36
C LYS A 91 2.14 -5.58 -9.29
N SER A 92 2.12 -5.82 -10.61
CA SER A 92 2.10 -4.73 -11.58
C SER A 92 0.70 -4.12 -11.65
N VAL A 93 0.59 -2.81 -11.45
CA VAL A 93 -0.64 -2.03 -11.55
C VAL A 93 -0.35 -0.83 -12.45
N ASP A 94 -1.17 -0.64 -13.48
CA ASP A 94 -0.97 0.40 -14.51
C ASP A 94 0.46 0.39 -15.13
N GLY A 95 1.09 -0.79 -15.19
CA GLY A 95 2.42 -0.98 -15.79
C GLY A 95 3.60 -0.84 -14.84
N ALA A 96 3.40 -0.45 -13.57
CA ALA A 96 4.47 -0.27 -12.60
C ALA A 96 4.34 -1.19 -11.38
N PRO A 97 5.47 -1.52 -10.70
CA PRO A 97 5.44 -2.37 -9.52
C PRO A 97 4.82 -1.61 -8.34
N VAL A 98 3.76 -2.18 -7.77
CA VAL A 98 3.09 -1.71 -6.56
C VAL A 98 3.33 -2.74 -5.48
N GLN A 99 3.55 -2.29 -4.24
CA GLN A 99 3.66 -3.17 -3.08
C GLN A 99 2.39 -3.06 -2.24
N ALA A 100 1.99 -4.18 -1.65
CA ALA A 100 0.95 -4.26 -0.65
C ALA A 100 1.56 -4.76 0.65
N VAL A 101 1.11 -4.24 1.79
CA VAL A 101 1.50 -4.71 3.11
C VAL A 101 0.28 -4.98 3.97
N LEU A 102 0.34 -6.08 4.70
CA LEU A 102 -0.57 -6.41 5.78
C LEU A 102 0.26 -6.56 7.05
N ALA A 103 0.06 -5.66 8.01
CA ALA A 103 0.75 -5.66 9.28
C ALA A 103 -0.23 -5.88 10.42
N THR A 104 0.21 -6.63 11.43
CA THR A 104 -0.51 -6.81 12.69
C THR A 104 0.27 -6.20 13.83
N PHE A 105 -0.43 -5.67 14.82
CA PHE A 105 0.09 -5.05 16.01
C PHE A 105 -0.48 -5.77 17.25
N PRO A 106 0.02 -5.47 18.47
CA PRO A 106 -0.59 -5.99 19.69
C PRO A 106 -2.10 -5.71 19.74
N ALA A 107 -2.89 -6.70 20.21
CA ALA A 107 -4.35 -6.65 20.14
C ALA A 107 -4.99 -5.54 21.01
N ASP A 108 -4.25 -5.00 21.97
CA ASP A 108 -4.63 -3.87 22.82
C ASP A 108 -4.46 -2.51 22.12
N ARG A 109 -3.80 -2.46 20.96
CA ARG A 109 -3.70 -1.25 20.15
C ARG A 109 -5.08 -0.86 19.63
N ARG A 110 -5.30 0.45 19.52
CA ARG A 110 -6.53 1.01 18.96
C ARG A 110 -6.80 0.51 17.53
N TYR A 111 -5.75 0.31 16.74
CA TYR A 111 -5.81 -0.28 15.40
C TYR A 111 -4.86 -1.47 15.39
N PRO A 112 -5.35 -2.69 15.66
CA PRO A 112 -4.50 -3.87 15.73
C PRO A 112 -4.00 -4.33 14.35
N ASN A 113 -4.55 -3.83 13.25
CA ASN A 113 -4.13 -4.21 11.90
C ASN A 113 -3.97 -2.99 10.98
N LEU A 114 -3.16 -3.15 9.94
CA LEU A 114 -2.99 -2.19 8.85
C LEU A 114 -2.89 -2.94 7.53
N CYS A 115 -3.67 -2.52 6.54
CA CYS A 115 -3.53 -2.91 5.14
C CYS A 115 -3.20 -1.66 4.31
N ALA A 116 -2.13 -1.69 3.55
CA ALA A 116 -1.71 -0.56 2.73
C ALA A 116 -1.20 -1.00 1.36
N LEU A 117 -1.31 -0.09 0.39
CA LEU A 117 -0.64 -0.17 -0.91
C LEU A 117 0.33 1.01 -1.05
N THR A 118 1.47 0.80 -1.69
CA THR A 118 2.45 1.83 -2.06
C THR A 118 2.66 1.89 -3.56
N PHE A 119 2.56 3.08 -4.12
CA PHE A 119 2.68 3.40 -5.54
C PHE A 119 3.92 4.29 -5.73
N PRO A 120 4.91 3.87 -6.52
CA PRO A 120 6.12 4.66 -6.74
C PRO A 120 5.84 5.89 -7.62
N ASP A 121 6.66 6.92 -7.48
CA ASP A 121 6.71 8.13 -8.32
C ASP A 121 5.45 9.02 -8.36
N VAL A 122 4.52 8.84 -7.42
CA VAL A 122 3.32 9.68 -7.31
C VAL A 122 3.61 10.97 -6.53
N LYS A 123 3.46 12.12 -7.20
CA LYS A 123 3.82 13.44 -6.63
C LYS A 123 2.71 14.09 -5.81
N ALA A 124 1.45 13.78 -6.08
CA ALA A 124 0.29 14.40 -5.45
C ALA A 124 -0.84 13.38 -5.23
N ALA A 125 -1.52 13.47 -4.08
CA ALA A 125 -2.70 12.65 -3.77
C ALA A 125 -3.97 13.26 -4.35
N TRP A 126 -3.96 14.57 -4.65
CA TRP A 126 -5.11 15.33 -5.13
C TRP A 126 -5.87 14.67 -6.30
N PRO A 127 -5.23 14.12 -7.35
CA PRO A 127 -5.95 13.49 -8.46
C PRO A 127 -6.81 12.29 -8.04
N TYR A 128 -6.48 11.65 -6.93
CA TYR A 128 -7.15 10.45 -6.42
C TYR A 128 -8.23 10.78 -5.38
N ARG A 129 -8.36 12.05 -5.00
CA ARG A 129 -9.20 12.50 -3.88
C ARG A 129 -10.63 12.00 -3.98
N ASP A 130 -11.29 12.26 -5.10
CA ASP A 130 -12.74 12.07 -5.21
C ASP A 130 -13.10 10.59 -5.18
N ALA A 131 -12.31 9.76 -5.88
CA ALA A 131 -12.45 8.31 -5.83
C ALA A 131 -12.17 7.78 -4.41
N PHE A 132 -11.13 8.29 -3.75
CA PHE A 132 -10.79 7.87 -2.39
C PHE A 132 -11.89 8.25 -1.40
N ASP A 133 -12.37 9.49 -1.44
CA ASP A 133 -13.48 10.00 -0.63
C ASP A 133 -14.74 9.16 -0.79
N ALA A 134 -15.14 8.89 -2.04
CA ALA A 134 -16.29 8.06 -2.33
C ALA A 134 -16.17 6.64 -1.74
N GLY A 135 -15.00 6.01 -1.93
CA GLY A 135 -14.74 4.65 -1.44
C GLY A 135 -14.75 4.53 0.09
N VAL A 136 -14.07 5.44 0.80
CA VAL A 136 -13.96 5.37 2.26
C VAL A 136 -15.20 5.87 2.99
N LYS A 137 -15.94 6.84 2.43
CA LYS A 137 -17.24 7.28 3.00
C LYS A 137 -18.31 6.21 2.88
N ALA A 138 -18.26 5.34 1.87
CA ALA A 138 -19.17 4.20 1.75
C ALA A 138 -19.07 3.24 2.94
N LEU A 139 -17.92 3.19 3.63
CA LEU A 139 -17.73 2.45 4.87
C LEU A 139 -18.34 3.16 6.10
N GLY A 140 -18.75 4.42 5.97
CA GLY A 140 -19.17 5.26 7.09
C GLY A 140 -18.03 6.03 7.76
N LEU A 141 -16.83 6.07 7.16
CA LEU A 141 -15.74 6.93 7.63
C LEU A 141 -16.01 8.39 7.28
N LYS A 142 -15.57 9.30 8.14
CA LYS A 142 -15.75 10.75 7.96
C LYS A 142 -14.40 11.43 7.83
N GLY A 143 -14.34 12.44 6.96
CA GLY A 143 -13.14 13.26 6.79
C GLY A 143 -12.70 13.88 8.12
N LYS A 144 -11.40 13.87 8.37
CA LYS A 144 -10.78 14.41 9.60
C LYS A 144 -9.81 15.54 9.31
N SER A 145 -8.91 15.30 8.37
CA SER A 145 -7.83 16.21 8.05
C SER A 145 -7.54 16.14 6.55
N THR A 146 -7.22 17.27 5.96
CA THR A 146 -6.83 17.38 4.56
C THR A 146 -5.71 18.41 4.48
N ASP A 147 -4.56 18.00 3.96
CA ASP A 147 -3.45 18.90 3.63
C ASP A 147 -3.15 18.77 2.15
N LEU A 148 -3.62 19.75 1.39
CA LEU A 148 -3.53 19.73 -0.06
C LEU A 148 -2.13 20.15 -0.49
N PRO A 149 -1.53 19.50 -1.51
CA PRO A 149 -2.12 18.49 -2.41
C PRO A 149 -1.81 17.03 -2.02
N HIS A 150 -1.29 16.78 -0.83
CA HIS A 150 -0.60 15.54 -0.51
C HIS A 150 -1.39 14.56 0.34
N TYR A 151 -2.41 15.00 1.08
CA TYR A 151 -2.92 14.23 2.20
C TYR A 151 -4.43 14.35 2.43
N PHE A 152 -5.08 13.21 2.63
CA PHE A 152 -6.49 13.14 3.03
C PHE A 152 -6.70 12.02 4.05
N GLU A 153 -7.35 12.34 5.16
CA GLU A 153 -7.61 11.41 6.28
C GLU A 153 -9.11 11.25 6.54
N TYR A 154 -9.51 10.00 6.78
CA TYR A 154 -10.84 9.62 7.21
C TYR A 154 -10.76 8.70 8.43
N SER A 155 -11.65 8.88 9.39
CA SER A 155 -11.79 7.92 10.48
C SER A 155 -13.22 7.84 11.01
N GLY A 156 -13.48 6.75 11.71
CA GLY A 156 -14.81 6.43 12.20
C GLY A 156 -14.82 5.15 13.00
N LYS A 157 -16.01 4.56 13.07
CA LYS A 157 -16.23 3.25 13.68
C LYS A 157 -17.01 2.41 12.68
N LEU A 158 -16.58 1.17 12.49
CA LEU A 158 -17.13 0.23 11.51
C LEU A 158 -17.79 -0.94 12.22
N GLY A 159 -18.72 -1.60 11.53
CA GLY A 159 -19.42 -2.78 12.04
C GLY A 159 -20.38 -2.52 13.19
N ALA A 160 -21.10 -3.57 13.60
CA ALA A 160 -22.06 -3.51 14.70
C ALA A 160 -21.37 -3.29 16.06
N ASP A 161 -20.14 -3.80 16.20
CA ASP A 161 -19.27 -3.64 17.37
C ASP A 161 -18.57 -2.27 17.43
N LYS A 162 -18.76 -1.43 16.40
CA LYS A 162 -18.23 -0.06 16.31
C LYS A 162 -16.70 -0.02 16.51
N LYS A 163 -15.98 -0.97 15.91
CA LYS A 163 -14.51 -1.00 15.92
C LYS A 163 -13.94 0.26 15.27
N PRO A 164 -12.96 0.93 15.87
CA PRO A 164 -12.36 2.11 15.27
C PRO A 164 -11.63 1.74 13.97
N ALA A 165 -11.80 2.56 12.94
CA ALA A 165 -11.01 2.43 11.72
C ALA A 165 -10.58 3.80 11.19
N ARG A 166 -9.49 3.81 10.44
CA ARG A 166 -8.89 5.00 9.84
C ARG A 166 -8.36 4.65 8.46
N ALA A 167 -8.65 5.48 7.47
CA ALA A 167 -8.07 5.37 6.15
C ALA A 167 -7.43 6.70 5.73
N GLU A 168 -6.32 6.64 5.01
CA GLU A 168 -5.73 7.83 4.40
C GLU A 168 -5.04 7.52 3.08
N ILE A 169 -4.80 8.59 2.33
CA ILE A 169 -3.98 8.61 1.13
C ILE A 169 -2.94 9.72 1.30
N PHE A 170 -1.67 9.41 1.02
CA PHE A 170 -0.56 10.33 1.23
C PHE A 170 0.53 10.18 0.15
N SER A 171 0.86 11.25 -0.59
CA SER A 171 1.79 11.22 -1.73
C SER A 171 3.25 11.61 -1.41
N ARG A 172 3.67 11.54 -0.15
CA ARG A 172 5.08 11.71 0.26
C ARG A 172 5.48 10.61 1.26
N SER A 173 4.98 9.40 1.03
CA SER A 173 5.23 8.29 1.94
C SER A 173 6.72 8.05 2.08
N GLN A 174 7.17 7.73 3.30
CA GLN A 174 8.56 7.28 3.52
C GLN A 174 8.64 5.76 3.66
N ALA A 175 7.53 5.04 3.51
CA ALA A 175 7.46 3.59 3.75
C ALA A 175 8.33 2.80 2.76
N THR A 176 8.54 3.31 1.55
CA THR A 176 9.41 2.70 0.54
C THR A 176 10.86 3.23 0.60
N GLY A 177 11.14 4.27 1.40
CA GLY A 177 12.40 5.01 1.37
C GLY A 177 12.61 5.88 0.12
N GLU A 178 11.67 5.88 -0.82
CA GLU A 178 11.74 6.67 -2.05
C GLU A 178 11.38 8.14 -1.80
N LYS A 179 11.90 9.03 -2.66
CA LYS A 179 11.63 10.47 -2.59
C LYS A 179 10.17 10.81 -2.89
N ASN A 180 9.59 10.13 -3.87
CA ASN A 180 8.20 10.31 -4.30
C ASN A 180 7.52 8.95 -4.27
N SER A 181 6.60 8.76 -3.34
CA SER A 181 5.71 7.61 -3.34
C SER A 181 4.40 7.98 -2.68
N MET A 182 3.34 7.34 -3.13
CA MET A 182 2.03 7.45 -2.51
C MET A 182 1.71 6.16 -1.77
N HIS A 183 1.14 6.28 -0.58
CA HIS A 183 0.41 5.17 0.00
C HIS A 183 -1.09 5.46 0.06
N LEU A 184 -1.84 4.38 0.04
CA LEU A 184 -3.22 4.32 0.52
C LEU A 184 -3.26 3.26 1.61
N TYR A 185 -3.85 3.55 2.77
CA TYR A 185 -4.02 2.53 3.81
C TYR A 185 -5.38 2.60 4.50
N ILE A 186 -5.72 1.49 5.14
CA ILE A 186 -6.73 1.41 6.20
C ILE A 186 -6.16 0.66 7.42
N ALA A 187 -6.35 1.23 8.60
CA ALA A 187 -6.02 0.65 9.89
C ALA A 187 -7.31 0.32 10.65
N PHE A 188 -7.41 -0.88 11.22
CA PHE A 188 -8.64 -1.45 11.79
C PHE A 188 -8.38 -2.54 12.85
#